data_AF-A0A932DS48-F1
#
_entry.id   AF-A0A932DS48-F1
#
_cell.length_a   1.000
_cell.length_b   1.000
_cell.length_c   1.000
_cell.angle_alpha   90.00
_cell.angle_beta   90.00
_cell.angle_gamma   90.00
#
_symmetry.space_group_name_H-M   'P 1'
#
loop_
_entity.id
_entity.type
_entity.pdbx_description
1 polymer ?
#
loop_
_entity_poly.entity_id
_entity_poly.type
_entity_poly.pdbx_seq_one_letter_code
_entity_poly.pdbx_strand_id
1 'polypeptide(L)' 'MAGRADNREDVILLESRLKKSDFFEKVDSPLSNLLEKTNSSFSFTFYFRK' A
#
# COMPACT_ATOMS: atom_id res chain seq x y z
N MET A 1 -1.78 7.56 4.88
CA MET A 1 -1.44 6.75 6.07
C MET A 1 -0.07 6.13 5.85
N ALA A 2 0.83 6.20 6.85
CA ALA A 2 2.15 5.57 6.79
C ALA A 2 2.18 4.30 7.64
N GLY A 3 2.89 3.28 7.17
CA GLY A 3 3.01 1.99 7.83
C GLY A 3 4.36 1.32 7.56
N ARG A 4 4.67 0.30 8.34
CA ARG A 4 5.87 -0.52 8.19
C ARG A 4 5.47 -1.98 8.08
N ALA A 5 6.12 -2.70 7.18
CA ALA A 5 6.00 -4.15 7.06
C ALA A 5 7.38 -4.78 7.05
N ASP A 6 7.47 -5.98 7.61
CA ASP A 6 8.68 -6.79 7.60
C ASP A 6 8.99 -7.34 6.20
N ASN A 7 7.95 -7.67 5.41
CA ASN A 7 8.10 -8.20 4.06
C ASN A 7 7.45 -7.31 3.01
N ARG A 8 8.12 -7.18 1.87
CA ARG A 8 7.58 -6.52 0.67
C ARG A 8 6.29 -7.18 0.16
N GLU A 9 6.23 -8.51 0.22
CA GLU A 9 5.10 -9.28 -0.30
C GLU A 9 3.80 -8.94 0.45
N ASP A 10 3.90 -8.68 1.76
CA ASP A 10 2.76 -8.27 2.58
C ASP A 10 2.21 -6.91 2.16
N VAL A 11 3.10 -5.97 1.78
CA VAL A 11 2.69 -4.63 1.30
C VAL A 11 2.01 -4.71 -0.05
N ILE A 12 2.52 -5.56 -0.95
CA ILE A 12 1.91 -5.80 -2.27
C ILE A 12 0.54 -6.45 -2.11
N LEU A 13 0.43 -7.45 -1.21
CA LEU A 13 -0.84 -8.11 -0.92
C LEU A 13 -1.86 -7.13 -0.34
N LEU A 14 -1.43 -6.26 0.58
CA LEU A 14 -2.26 -5.21 1.17
C LEU A 14 -2.75 -4.23 0.10
N GLU A 15 -1.88 -3.72 -0.76
CA GLU A 15 -2.27 -2.83 -1.86
C GLU A 15 -3.32 -3.48 -2.77
N SER A 16 -3.10 -4.74 -3.16
CA SER A 16 -4.01 -5.49 -4.01
C SER A 16 -5.40 -5.64 -3.38
N ARG A 17 -5.46 -5.92 -2.06
CA ARG A 17 -6.73 -6.01 -1.32
C ARG A 17 -7.43 -4.67 -1.23
N LEU A 18 -6.68 -3.58 -1.01
CA LEU A 18 -7.24 -2.23 -0.90
C LEU A 18 -7.78 -1.75 -2.25
N LYS A 19 -7.08 -2.01 -3.36
CA LYS A 19 -7.54 -1.70 -4.72
C LYS A 19 -8.75 -2.54 -5.16
N LYS A 20 -8.92 -3.75 -4.62
CA LYS A 20 -10.10 -4.61 -4.87
C LYS A 20 -11.30 -4.26 -3.99
N SER A 21 -11.12 -3.44 -2.97
CA SER A 21 -12.22 -3.03 -2.11
C SER A 21 -13.06 -1.96 -2.81
N ASP A 22 -14.39 -2.14 -2.85
CA ASP A 22 -15.33 -1.13 -3.35
C ASP A 22 -15.41 0.14 -2.48
N PHE A 23 -14.72 0.13 -1.34
CA PHE A 23 -14.73 1.22 -0.38
C PHE A 23 -13.88 2.43 -0.82
N PHE A 24 -12.80 2.18 -1.58
CA PHE A 24 -11.90 3.22 -2.04
C PHE A 24 -12.09 3.45 -3.54
N GLU A 25 -12.25 4.71 -3.94
CA GLU A 25 -12.26 5.09 -5.36
C GLU A 25 -10.87 4.89 -5.98
N LYS A 26 -9.83 5.23 -5.20
CA LYS A 26 -8.45 5.13 -5.63
C LYS A 26 -7.53 4.88 -4.43
N VAL A 27 -6.52 4.04 -4.66
CA VAL A 27 -5.44 3.77 -3.72
C VAL A 27 -4.11 4.05 -4.43
N ASP A 28 -3.45 5.14 -4.04
CA ASP A 28 -2.12 5.49 -4.54
C ASP A 28 -1.04 5.05 -3.53
N SER A 29 0.04 4.48 -4.04
CA SER A 29 1.20 4.08 -3.24
C SER A 29 2.49 4.33 -4.01
N PRO A 30 3.44 5.12 -3.49
CA PRO A 30 4.79 5.17 -4.03
C PRO A 30 5.54 3.91 -3.57
N LEU A 31 5.19 2.76 -4.15
CA LEU A 31 5.88 1.49 -3.89
C LEU A 31 7.33 1.48 -4.41
N SER A 32 7.77 2.56 -5.06
CA SER A 32 9.11 2.77 -5.61
C SER A 32 10.23 2.49 -4.60
N ASN A 33 9.97 2.75 -3.30
CA ASN A 33 10.94 2.54 -2.22
C ASN A 33 10.94 1.11 -1.65
N LEU A 34 10.06 0.21 -2.08
CA LEU A 34 10.07 -1.20 -1.65
C LEU A 34 11.12 -2.08 -2.36
N LEU A 35 11.99 -1.48 -3.17
CA LEU A 35 13.14 -2.21 -3.74
C LEU A 35 14.16 -2.62 -2.67
N GLU A 36 14.18 -1.92 -1.52
CA GLU A 36 15.03 -2.29 -0.39
C GLU A 36 14.40 -3.46 0.40
N LYS A 37 15.03 -4.63 0.26
CA LYS A 37 14.56 -5.95 0.72
C LYS A 37 14.33 -6.07 2.24
N THR A 38 14.82 -5.12 3.05
CA THR A 38 14.96 -5.30 4.51
C THR A 38 14.37 -4.18 5.37
N ASN A 39 13.66 -3.20 4.78
CA ASN A 39 12.85 -2.25 5.55
C ASN A 39 11.82 -1.57 4.65
N SER A 40 10.70 -2.25 4.40
CA SER A 40 9.62 -1.73 3.56
C SER A 40 8.76 -0.75 4.36
N SER A 41 9.26 0.46 4.56
CA SER A 41 8.42 1.59 4.96
C SER A 41 7.57 2.01 3.76
N PHE A 42 6.26 2.08 3.93
CA PHE A 42 5.33 2.43 2.86
C PHE A 42 4.32 3.49 3.32
N SER A 43 3.79 4.24 2.36
CA SER A 43 2.73 5.20 2.60
C SER A 43 1.64 5.00 1.56
N PHE A 44 0.40 4.85 2.02
CA PHE A 44 -0.77 4.78 1.15
C PHE A 44 -1.55 6.08 1.23
N THR A 45 -2.00 6.55 0.08
CA THR A 45 -2.98 7.64 -0.05
C THR A 45 -4.30 7.04 -0.52
N PHE A 46 -5.34 7.27 0.25
CA PHE A 46 -6.68 6.72 0.02
C PHE A 46 -7.62 7.83 -0.43
N TYR A 47 -8.39 7.56 -1.48
CA TYR A 47 -9.50 8.40 -1.93
C TYR A 47 -10.80 7.63 -1.71
N PHE A 48 -11.68 8.17 -0.87
CA PHE A 48 -12.94 7.52 -0.49
C PHE A 48 -14.03 7.83 -1.51
N ARG A 49 -14.86 6.84 -1.86
CA ARG A 49 -16.12 7.12 -2.55
C ARG A 49 -17.07 7.82 -1.56
N LYS A 50 -17.67 8.92 -1.99
CA LYS A 50 -18.63 9.71 -1.21
C LYS A 50 -20.03 9.12 -1.29
#